data_AF-A0AAW3W9C9-F1
#
_entry.id   AF-A0AAW3W9C9-F1
#
_cell.length_a   1.000
_cell.length_b   1.000
_cell.length_c   1.000
_cell.angle_alpha   90.00
_cell.angle_beta   90.00
_cell.angle_gamma   90.00
#
_symmetry.space_group_name_H-M   'P 1'
#
loop_
_entity.id
_entity.type
_entity.pdbx_description
1 polymer ?
#
loop_
_entity_poly.entity_id
_entity_poly.type
_entity_poly.pdbx_seq_one_letter_code
_entity_poly.pdbx_strand_id
1 'polypeptide(L)' 'MDKNYLSYEDQFTDTLNQEQISRIEDNEIREIRWKYWNLAHKAFIDERNIPDSELGKVLDELRLAEQKELAPYRK' A
#
# COMPACT_ATOMS: atom_id res chain seq x y z
N MET A 1 11.09 23.79 8.45
CA MET A 1 9.98 23.25 7.64
C MET A 1 9.54 22.00 8.34
N ASP A 2 8.40 22.04 9.04
CA ASP A 2 7.76 20.84 9.57
C ASP A 2 7.45 19.94 8.39
N LYS A 3 8.24 18.86 8.27
CA LYS A 3 7.98 17.85 7.26
C LYS A 3 6.65 17.23 7.68
N ASN A 4 5.61 17.45 6.89
CA ASN A 4 4.23 17.02 7.16
C ASN A 4 4.12 15.50 6.93
N TYR A 5 4.90 14.74 7.69
CA TYR A 5 4.93 13.29 7.64
C TYR A 5 3.79 12.69 8.45
N LEU A 6 3.38 11.50 8.05
CA LEU A 6 2.46 10.69 8.85
C LEU A 6 3.13 10.28 10.16
N SER A 7 2.32 10.13 11.21
CA SER A 7 2.78 9.48 12.43
C SER A 7 3.28 8.07 12.14
N TYR A 8 4.20 7.54 12.95
CA TYR A 8 4.73 6.19 12.75
C TYR A 8 3.61 5.14 12.64
N GLU A 9 2.58 5.22 13.47
CA GLU A 9 1.44 4.30 13.43
C GLU A 9 0.62 4.45 12.14
N ASP A 10 0.37 5.70 11.71
CA ASP A 10 -0.37 5.98 10.48
C ASP A 10 0.34 5.43 9.23
N GLN A 11 1.68 5.34 9.24
CA GLN A 11 2.46 4.77 8.13
C GLN A 11 2.18 3.28 7.91
N PHE A 12 1.68 2.57 8.93
CA PHE A 12 1.36 1.14 8.87
C PHE A 12 -0.13 0.80 8.88
N THR A 13 -1.01 1.81 8.77
CA THR A 13 -2.44 1.59 8.62
C THR A 13 -2.74 0.79 7.36
N ASP A 14 -3.84 0.03 7.37
CA ASP A 14 -4.13 -0.93 6.31
C ASP A 14 -4.23 -0.30 4.92
N THR A 15 -4.84 0.88 4.81
CA THR A 15 -5.04 1.55 3.54
C THR A 15 -4.54 2.99 3.62
N LEU A 16 -3.59 3.34 2.76
CA LEU A 16 -3.14 4.71 2.56
C LEU A 16 -3.45 5.15 1.12
N ASN A 17 -3.92 6.38 0.97
CA ASN A 17 -4.05 7.02 -0.33
C ASN A 17 -2.70 7.57 -0.82
N GLN A 18 -2.62 8.01 -2.08
CA GLN A 18 -1.39 8.53 -2.68
C GLN A 18 -0.76 9.69 -1.88
N GLU A 19 -1.59 10.61 -1.37
CA GLU A 19 -1.13 11.75 -0.58
C GLU A 19 -0.51 11.30 0.74
N GLN A 20 -1.17 10.37 1.42
CA GLN A 20 -0.69 9.76 2.64
C GLN A 20 0.62 8.98 2.41
N ILE A 21 0.71 8.17 1.34
CA ILE A 21 1.94 7.45 0.98
C ILE A 21 3.09 8.44 0.75
N SER A 22 2.84 9.56 0.07
CA SER A 22 3.88 10.58 -0.16
C SER A 22 4.40 11.24 1.13
N ARG A 23 3.65 11.14 2.23
CA ARG A 23 3.99 11.64 3.56
C ARG A 23 4.62 10.58 4.48
N ILE A 24 4.87 9.37 4.02
CA ILE A 24 5.63 8.37 4.80
C ILE A 24 7.06 8.86 4.94
N GLU A 25 7.63 8.93 6.14
CA GLU A 25 8.98 9.47 6.34
C GLU A 25 10.07 8.56 5.77
N ASP A 26 9.98 7.27 6.06
CA ASP A 26 10.94 6.25 5.64
C ASP A 26 10.80 5.97 4.14
N ASN A 27 11.90 6.09 3.40
CA ASN A 27 11.89 5.93 1.96
C ASN A 27 11.62 4.47 1.54
N GLU A 28 12.13 3.48 2.28
CA GLU A 28 11.93 2.07 1.98
C GLU A 28 10.46 1.69 2.20
N ILE A 29 9.87 2.13 3.32
CA ILE A 29 8.43 1.94 3.59
C ILE A 29 7.60 2.63 2.51
N ARG A 30 7.98 3.86 2.12
CA ARG A 30 7.28 4.62 1.08
C ARG A 30 7.29 3.90 -0.26
N GLU A 31 8.42 3.34 -0.66
CA GLU A 31 8.56 2.58 -1.91
C GLU A 31 7.73 1.29 -1.89
N ILE A 32 7.74 0.55 -0.78
CA ILE A 32 6.90 -0.64 -0.60
C ILE A 32 5.42 -0.27 -0.75
N ARG A 33 4.96 0.76 -0.04
CA ARG A 33 3.56 1.22 -0.11
C ARG A 33 3.17 1.69 -1.51
N TRP A 34 4.05 2.41 -2.21
CA TRP A 34 3.81 2.81 -3.61
C TRP A 34 3.72 1.61 -4.56
N LYS A 35 4.57 0.60 -4.39
CA LYS A 35 4.54 -0.62 -5.19
C LYS A 35 3.18 -1.32 -5.07
N TYR A 36 2.71 -1.56 -3.84
CA TYR A 36 1.44 -2.26 -3.61
C TYR A 36 0.22 -1.42 -3.98
N TRP A 37 0.25 -0.10 -3.73
CA TRP A 37 -0.79 0.81 -4.22
C TRP A 37 -0.93 0.75 -5.75
N ASN A 38 0.19 0.76 -6.49
CA ASN A 38 0.17 0.66 -7.94
C ASN A 38 -0.33 -0.70 -8.44
N LEU A 39 0.03 -1.79 -7.76
CA LEU A 39 -0.46 -3.13 -8.11
C LEU A 39 -1.98 -3.25 -7.89
N ALA A 40 -2.47 -2.78 -6.75
CA ALA A 40 -3.90 -2.76 -6.44
C ALA A 40 -4.67 -1.87 -7.44
N HIS A 41 -4.13 -0.70 -7.77
CA HIS A 41 -4.74 0.22 -8.73
C HIS A 41 -4.79 -0.39 -10.14
N LYS A 42 -3.73 -1.10 -10.57
CA LYS A 42 -3.73 -1.83 -11.84
C LYS A 42 -4.77 -2.95 -11.85
N ALA A 43 -4.85 -3.74 -10.79
CA ALA A 43 -5.85 -4.81 -10.67
C ALA A 43 -7.29 -4.24 -10.71
N PHE A 44 -7.52 -3.09 -10.08
CA PHE A 44 -8.81 -2.42 -10.10
C PHE A 44 -9.19 -1.88 -11.49
N ILE A 45 -8.24 -1.32 -12.24
CA ILE A 45 -8.48 -0.82 -13.61
C ILE A 45 -8.59 -1.97 -14.63
N ASP A 46 -8.13 -3.17 -14.28
CA ASP A 46 -8.18 -4.34 -15.17
C ASP A 46 -9.58 -4.99 -15.24
N GLU A 47 -10.58 -4.15 -15.55
CA GLU A 47 -12.02 -4.49 -15.69
C GLU A 47 -12.30 -5.58 -16.74
N ARG A 48 -11.32 -5.89 -17.59
CA ARG A 48 -11.44 -6.88 -18.68
C ARG A 48 -10.92 -8.25 -18.32
N ASN A 49 -9.94 -8.35 -17.42
CA ASN A 49 -9.27 -9.62 -17.12
C ASN A 49 -9.57 -10.13 -15.71
N ILE A 50 -10.01 -9.27 -14.79
CA ILE A 50 -10.29 -9.65 -13.41
C ILE A 50 -11.79 -9.54 -13.16
N PRO A 51 -12.53 -10.67 -13.06
CA PRO A 51 -13.89 -10.66 -12.58
C PRO A 51 -13.97 -10.03 -11.19
N ASP A 52 -15.05 -9.31 -10.88
CA ASP A 52 -15.28 -8.72 -9.55
C ASP A 52 -15.12 -9.74 -8.40
N SER A 53 -15.49 -11.00 -8.65
CA SER A 53 -15.36 -12.11 -7.69
C SER A 53 -13.90 -12.54 -7.43
N GLU A 54 -12.98 -12.22 -8.33
CA GLU A 54 -11.55 -12.48 -8.20
C GLU A 54 -10.77 -11.24 -7.77
N LEU A 55 -11.29 -10.03 -8.05
CA LEU A 55 -10.68 -8.78 -7.63
C LEU A 55 -10.46 -8.73 -6.11
N GLY A 56 -11.45 -9.17 -5.33
CA GLY A 56 -11.32 -9.25 -3.88
C GLY A 56 -10.14 -10.14 -3.44
N LYS A 57 -9.98 -11.32 -4.07
CA LYS A 57 -8.88 -12.23 -3.76
C LYS A 57 -7.52 -11.65 -4.13
N VAL A 58 -7.43 -11.03 -5.31
CA VAL A 58 -6.19 -10.38 -5.77
C VAL A 58 -5.79 -9.25 -4.83
N LEU A 59 -6.74 -8.42 -4.39
CA LEU A 59 -6.47 -7.36 -3.42
C LEU A 59 -6.06 -7.91 -2.05
N ASP A 60 -6.67 -8.99 -1.58
CA ASP A 60 -6.29 -9.66 -0.33
C ASP A 60 -4.87 -10.26 -0.41
N GLU A 61 -4.53 -10.91 -1.52
CA GLU A 61 -3.18 -11.44 -1.76
C GLU A 61 -2.12 -10.32 -1.79
N LEU A 62 -2.42 -9.20 -2.46
CA LEU A 62 -1.55 -8.03 -2.48
C LEU A 62 -1.36 -7.45 -1.08
N ARG A 63 -2.43 -7.37 -0.27
CA ARG A 63 -2.35 -6.89 1.12
C ARG A 63 -1.52 -7.81 2.01
N LEU A 64 -1.66 -9.12 1.87
CA LEU A 64 -0.85 -10.09 2.62
C LEU A 64 0.63 -10.00 2.25
N ALA A 65 0.93 -9.87 0.97
CA ALA A 65 2.29 -9.70 0.46
C ALA A 65 2.91 -8.38 0.94
N GLU A 66 2.14 -7.29 0.94
CA GLU A 66 2.55 -6.00 1.47
C GLU A 66 2.88 -6.07 2.96
N GLN A 67 1.99 -6.64 3.78
CA GLN A 67 2.23 -6.78 5.22
C GLN A 67 3.48 -7.61 5.51
N LYS A 68 3.76 -8.63 4.70
CA LYS A 68 4.97 -9.45 4.81
C LYS A 68 6.23 -8.65 4.48
N GLU A 69 6.20 -7.78 3.48
CA GLU A 69 7.32 -6.88 3.14
C GLU A 69 7.50 -5.76 4.17
N LEU A 70 6.42 -5.29 4.81
CA LEU A 70 6.46 -4.27 5.85
C LEU A 70 6.80 -4.81 7.24
N ALA A 71 6.64 -6.10 7.49
CA ALA A 71 6.87 -6.72 8.80
C ALA A 71 8.27 -6.41 9.41
N PRO A 72 9.38 -6.40 8.65
CA PRO A 72 10.70 -6.04 9.20
C PRO A 72 10.81 -4.59 9.68
N TYR A 73 9.94 -3.70 9.18
CA TYR A 73 9.95 -2.27 9.49
C TYR A 73 9.02 -1.93 10.67
N ARG A 74 8.11 -2.83 11.05
CA ARG A 74 7.30 -2.73 12.26
C ARG A 74 8.15 -3.11 13.47
N LYS A 75 8.85 -2.13 14.03
CA LYS A 75 9.55 -2.21 15.33
C LYS A 75 8.65 -1.78 16.48
#